data_AF-A0A3P9PYF6-F1
#
_entry.id   AF-A0A3P9PYF6-F1
#
_cell.length_a   1.000
_cell.length_b   1.000
_cell.length_c   1.000
_cell.angle_alpha   90.00
_cell.angle_beta   90.00
_cell.angle_gamma   90.00
#
_symmetry.space_group_name_H-M   'P 1'
#
loop_
_entity.id
_entity.type
_entity.pdbx_description
1 polymer ?
#
loop_
_entity_poly.entity_id
_entity_poly.type
_entity_poly.pdbx_seq_one_letter_code
_entity_poly.pdbx_strand_id
1 'polypeptide(L)'
;MAPTAYGQASKEHLTPAHKLRKPIVEKLRRDRINTSIEQLKSLLGPEFLRQQPDSKQEKADILEMAVSYLRSWQQHMTSGPMTARDGYSRCVQEAVGFLSRCEVQTQAHRLLLGHFQGLQASGRNGLGPGSPSPPGSPLHRVSSSKGLGPTGGSLWRPW
;
A
#
# COMPACT_ATOMS: atom_id res chain seq x y z
N MET A 1 -8.51 -71.77 -6.30
CA MET A 1 -7.42 -71.45 -7.24
C MET A 1 -7.91 -70.33 -8.15
N ALA A 2 -7.39 -69.12 -8.00
CA ALA A 2 -7.61 -67.99 -8.90
C ALA A 2 -6.23 -67.49 -9.35
N PRO A 3 -5.98 -67.31 -10.66
CA PRO A 3 -4.65 -66.96 -11.14
C PRO A 3 -4.38 -65.46 -10.95
N THR A 4 -3.19 -65.18 -10.44
CA THR A 4 -2.56 -63.87 -10.29
C THR A 4 -2.13 -63.35 -11.67
N ALA A 5 -2.74 -62.25 -12.15
CA ALA A 5 -2.26 -61.56 -13.34
C ALA A 5 -1.21 -60.51 -12.95
N TYR A 6 0.05 -60.87 -13.14
CA TYR A 6 1.18 -59.94 -13.16
C TYR A 6 1.15 -59.10 -14.44
N GLY A 7 1.37 -57.80 -14.29
CA GLY A 7 2.19 -56.99 -15.19
C GLY A 7 1.55 -56.51 -16.49
N GLN A 8 1.37 -55.19 -16.60
CA GLN A 8 2.18 -54.37 -17.50
C GLN A 8 1.91 -52.89 -17.18
N ALA A 9 2.80 -52.30 -16.39
CA ALA A 9 2.93 -50.85 -16.32
C ALA A 9 3.39 -50.37 -17.70
N SER A 10 2.46 -49.80 -18.47
CA SER A 10 2.78 -49.16 -19.74
C SER A 10 3.66 -47.94 -19.45
N LYS A 11 4.98 -48.15 -19.57
CA LYS A 11 5.98 -47.10 -19.54
C LYS A 11 5.89 -46.38 -20.88
N GLU A 12 4.89 -45.52 -21.02
CA GLU A 12 4.72 -44.69 -22.21
C GLU A 12 6.03 -43.95 -22.48
N HIS A 13 6.65 -44.32 -23.60
CA HIS A 13 7.92 -43.83 -24.06
C HIS A 13 7.72 -42.42 -24.60
N LEU A 14 7.64 -41.44 -23.69
CA LEU A 14 7.67 -40.02 -24.02
C LEU A 14 8.91 -39.74 -24.88
N THR A 15 8.70 -39.22 -26.08
CA THR A 15 9.78 -38.90 -27.03
C THR A 15 10.83 -37.99 -26.36
N PRO A 16 12.13 -38.13 -26.68
CA PRO A 16 13.20 -37.33 -26.07
C PRO A 16 12.94 -35.82 -26.07
N ALA A 17 12.21 -35.31 -27.08
CA ALA A 17 11.79 -33.91 -27.16
C ALA A 17 10.85 -33.48 -26.00
N HIS A 18 9.92 -34.32 -25.55
CA HIS A 18 9.05 -34.01 -24.40
C HIS A 18 9.79 -34.07 -23.06
N LYS A 19 10.82 -34.93 -22.96
CA LYS A 19 11.70 -35.02 -21.78
C LYS A 19 12.64 -33.81 -21.65
N LEU A 20 12.97 -33.15 -22.76
CA LEU A 20 13.84 -31.96 -22.81
C LEU A 20 13.07 -30.63 -22.76
N ARG A 21 11.80 -30.58 -23.18
CA ARG A 21 10.98 -29.35 -23.08
C ARG A 21 10.69 -28.95 -21.63
N LYS A 22 10.37 -29.92 -20.76
CA LYS A 22 10.12 -29.68 -19.33
C LYS A 22 11.30 -28.99 -18.61
N PRO A 23 12.56 -29.45 -18.74
CA PRO A 23 13.70 -28.77 -18.11
C PRO A 23 13.99 -27.39 -18.72
N ILE A 24 13.71 -27.17 -20.00
CA ILE A 24 13.86 -25.83 -20.62
C ILE A 24 12.83 -24.84 -20.05
N VAL A 25 11.56 -25.22 -19.98
CA VAL A 25 10.49 -24.35 -19.45
C VAL A 25 10.74 -24.04 -17.97
N GLU A 26 11.16 -25.02 -17.18
CA GLU A 26 11.49 -24.78 -15.77
C GLU A 26 12.72 -23.88 -15.62
N LYS A 27 13.73 -24.01 -16.50
CA LYS A 27 14.87 -23.08 -16.52
C LYS A 27 14.38 -21.65 -16.78
N LEU A 28 13.57 -21.43 -17.81
CA LEU A 28 13.00 -20.10 -18.11
C LEU A 28 12.16 -19.55 -16.95
N ARG A 29 11.40 -20.41 -16.25
CA ARG A 29 10.64 -20.00 -15.07
C ARG A 29 11.56 -19.53 -13.95
N ARG A 30 12.63 -20.29 -13.66
CA ARG A 30 13.64 -19.94 -12.64
C ARG A 30 14.37 -18.66 -12.99
N ASP A 31 14.75 -18.50 -14.26
CA ASP A 31 15.42 -17.29 -14.74
C ASP A 31 14.51 -16.07 -14.56
N ARG A 32 13.22 -16.18 -14.92
CA ARG A 32 12.23 -15.11 -14.68
C ARG A 32 12.11 -14.75 -13.20
N ILE A 33 12.01 -15.74 -12.32
CA ILE A 33 11.92 -15.51 -10.87
C ILE A 33 13.17 -14.80 -10.35
N ASN A 34 14.35 -15.24 -10.75
CA ASN A 34 15.60 -14.61 -10.33
C ASN A 34 15.71 -13.16 -10.81
N THR A 35 15.32 -12.89 -12.06
CA THR A 35 15.25 -11.52 -12.59
C THR A 35 14.31 -10.65 -11.78
N SER A 36 13.12 -11.13 -11.45
CA SER A 36 12.17 -10.38 -10.63
C SER A 36 12.67 -10.11 -9.20
N ILE A 37 13.42 -11.04 -8.61
CA ILE A 37 14.03 -10.82 -7.28
C ILE A 37 15.12 -9.74 -7.34
N GLU A 38 15.95 -9.71 -8.38
CA GLU A 38 16.95 -8.64 -8.55
C GLU A 38 16.33 -7.28 -8.84
N GLN A 39 15.24 -7.24 -9.62
CA GLN A 39 14.44 -6.02 -9.82
C GLN A 39 13.88 -5.51 -8.48
N LEU A 40 13.34 -6.42 -7.65
CA LEU A 40 12.81 -6.09 -6.34
C LEU A 40 13.90 -5.53 -5.41
N LYS A 41 15.09 -6.14 -5.41
CA LYS A 41 16.26 -5.63 -4.67
C LYS A 41 16.62 -4.19 -5.08
N SER A 42 16.59 -3.91 -6.38
CA SER A 42 16.91 -2.59 -6.92
C SER A 42 15.87 -1.54 -6.50
N LEU A 43 14.59 -1.90 -6.53
CA LEU A 43 13.49 -1.02 -6.10
C LEU A 43 13.54 -0.70 -4.60
N LEU A 44 13.93 -1.66 -3.77
CA LEU A 44 14.04 -1.53 -2.31
C LEU A 44 15.42 -1.02 -1.85
N GLY A 45 16.28 -0.60 -2.77
CA GLY A 45 17.63 -0.10 -2.47
C GLY A 45 17.67 0.97 -1.39
N PRO A 46 16.79 2.00 -1.43
CA PRO A 46 16.73 3.03 -0.38
C PRO A 46 16.40 2.46 1.01
N GLU A 47 15.45 1.53 1.09
CA GLU A 47 15.06 0.86 2.33
C GLU A 47 16.20 0.02 2.92
N PHE A 48 16.97 -0.67 2.07
CA PHE A 48 18.17 -1.39 2.50
C PHE A 48 19.24 -0.47 3.03
N LEU A 49 19.51 0.65 2.34
CA LEU A 49 20.48 1.62 2.81
C LEU A 49 20.09 2.20 4.18
N ARG A 50 18.79 2.37 4.42
CA ARG A 50 18.28 2.92 5.68
C ARG A 50 18.34 1.93 6.85
N GLN A 51 18.18 0.63 6.59
CA GLN A 51 18.13 -0.39 7.65
C GLN A 51 19.47 -1.12 7.84
N GLN A 52 20.14 -1.49 6.75
CA GLN A 52 21.38 -2.26 6.75
C GLN A 52 22.28 -1.85 5.56
N PRO A 53 22.97 -0.70 5.63
CA PRO A 53 23.73 -0.13 4.51
C PRO A 53 24.88 -1.01 4.02
N ASP A 54 25.52 -1.77 4.92
CA ASP A 54 26.70 -2.58 4.60
C ASP A 54 26.41 -4.09 4.49
N SER A 55 25.13 -4.48 4.53
CA SER A 55 24.73 -5.89 4.53
C SER A 55 24.47 -6.42 3.12
N LYS A 56 25.02 -7.60 2.84
CA LYS A 56 24.75 -8.33 1.60
C LYS A 56 23.35 -8.95 1.70
N GLN A 57 22.42 -8.39 0.94
CA GLN A 57 21.03 -8.87 0.91
C GLN A 57 20.92 -10.25 0.26
N GLU A 58 20.56 -11.25 1.07
CA GLU A 58 20.18 -12.58 0.61
C GLU A 58 18.74 -12.57 0.04
N LYS A 59 18.35 -13.65 -0.63
CA LYS A 59 17.01 -13.73 -1.23
C LYS A 59 15.89 -13.66 -0.18
N ALA A 60 16.14 -14.18 1.03
CA ALA A 60 15.19 -14.09 2.13
C ALA A 60 15.00 -12.63 2.56
N ASP A 61 16.11 -11.91 2.79
CA ASP A 61 16.09 -10.49 3.18
C ASP A 61 15.35 -9.62 2.15
N ILE A 62 15.58 -9.88 0.85
CA ILE A 62 14.88 -9.17 -0.23
C ILE A 62 13.37 -9.33 -0.13
N LEU A 63 12.90 -10.56 0.11
CA LEU A 63 11.48 -10.85 0.21
C LEU A 63 10.87 -10.32 1.52
N GLU A 64 11.60 -10.40 2.62
CA GLU A 64 11.15 -9.89 3.91
C GLU A 64 11.01 -8.36 3.88
N MET A 65 12.01 -7.66 3.34
CA MET A 65 11.96 -6.22 3.13
C MET A 65 10.77 -5.83 2.25
N ALA A 66 10.51 -6.57 1.17
CA ALA A 66 9.38 -6.31 0.29
C ALA A 66 8.04 -6.43 1.01
N VAL A 67 7.86 -7.47 1.83
CA VAL A 67 6.65 -7.66 2.62
C VAL A 67 6.49 -6.53 3.64
N SER A 68 7.56 -6.18 4.35
CA SER A 68 7.57 -5.08 5.32
C SER A 68 7.20 -3.76 4.66
N TYR A 69 7.81 -3.44 3.51
CA TYR A 69 7.52 -2.26 2.72
C TYR A 69 6.06 -2.21 2.28
N LEU A 70 5.53 -3.30 1.71
CA LEU A 70 4.15 -3.35 1.25
C LEU A 70 3.15 -3.22 2.39
N ARG A 71 3.42 -3.82 3.56
CA ARG A 71 2.57 -3.62 4.75
C ARG A 71 2.58 -2.17 5.20
N SER A 72 3.75 -1.55 5.29
CA SER A 72 3.88 -0.13 5.65
C SER A 72 3.16 0.77 4.65
N TRP A 73 3.34 0.52 3.35
CA TRP A 73 2.67 1.24 2.28
C TRP A 73 1.15 1.07 2.35
N GLN A 74 0.67 -0.16 2.60
CA GLN A 74 -0.74 -0.42 2.77
C GLN A 74 -1.32 0.32 3.96
N GLN A 75 -0.63 0.35 5.12
CA GLN A 75 -1.09 1.14 6.28
C GLN A 75 -1.22 2.64 5.95
N HIS A 76 -0.28 3.17 5.16
CA HIS A 76 -0.33 4.56 4.71
C HIS A 76 -1.48 4.81 3.71
N MET A 77 -1.79 3.85 2.84
CA MET A 77 -2.91 3.94 1.89
C MET A 77 -4.29 3.64 2.51
N THR A 78 -4.36 2.79 3.54
CA THR A 78 -5.60 2.44 4.25
C THR A 78 -5.94 3.44 5.34
N SER A 79 -4.98 4.27 5.75
CA SER A 79 -5.30 5.60 6.24
C SER A 79 -5.96 6.29 5.04
N GLY A 80 -7.30 6.26 4.98
CA GLY A 80 -8.06 6.63 3.78
C GLY A 80 -7.64 7.98 3.21
N PRO A 81 -8.03 8.31 1.96
CA PRO A 81 -7.73 9.61 1.36
C PRO A 81 -8.08 10.69 2.38
N MET A 82 -7.09 11.53 2.73
CA MET A 82 -7.21 12.59 3.72
C MET A 82 -8.61 13.17 3.63
N THR A 83 -9.46 12.86 4.60
CA THR A 83 -10.83 13.31 4.51
C THR A 83 -10.82 14.83 4.62
N ALA A 84 -11.85 15.52 4.13
CA ALA A 84 -11.95 16.96 4.33
C ALA A 84 -11.80 17.34 5.83
N ARG A 85 -12.21 16.44 6.73
CA ARG A 85 -12.02 16.57 8.18
C ARG A 85 -10.55 16.44 8.61
N ASP A 86 -9.81 15.49 8.07
CA ASP A 86 -8.38 15.32 8.37
C ASP A 86 -7.57 16.50 7.84
N GLY A 87 -7.87 16.94 6.62
CA GLY A 87 -7.27 18.14 6.02
C GLY A 87 -7.56 19.41 6.82
N TYR A 88 -8.80 19.59 7.26
CA TYR A 88 -9.18 20.70 8.14
C TYR A 88 -8.46 20.64 9.49
N SER A 89 -8.43 19.48 10.15
CA SER A 89 -7.73 19.31 11.43
C SER A 89 -6.24 19.61 11.32
N ARG A 90 -5.60 19.17 10.24
CA ARG A 90 -4.19 19.44 9.96
C ARG A 90 -3.92 20.93 9.73
N CYS A 91 -4.77 21.60 8.93
CA CYS A 91 -4.68 23.04 8.70
C CYS A 91 -4.78 23.83 10.02
N VAL A 92 -5.73 23.47 10.88
CA VAL A 92 -5.89 24.09 12.21
C VAL A 92 -4.67 23.85 13.09
N GLN A 93 -4.10 22.63 13.11
CA GLN A 93 -2.88 22.32 13.86
C GLN A 93 -1.68 23.14 13.37
N GLU A 94 -1.51 23.26 12.05
CA GLU A 94 -0.44 24.06 11.44
C GLU A 94 -0.60 25.55 11.77
N ALA A 95 -1.83 26.09 11.71
CA ALA A 95 -2.13 27.46 12.08
C ALA A 95 -1.82 27.74 13.57
N VAL A 96 -2.20 26.84 14.48
CA VAL A 96 -1.84 26.93 15.90
C VAL A 96 -0.33 26.88 16.10
N GLY A 97 0.36 25.96 15.42
CA GLY A 97 1.81 25.83 15.51
C GLY A 97 2.54 27.08 15.02
N PHE A 98 2.09 27.66 13.90
CA PHE A 98 2.62 28.92 13.38
C PHE A 98 2.40 30.08 14.35
N LEU A 99 1.16 30.26 14.82
CA LEU A 99 0.82 31.35 15.74
C LEU A 99 1.58 31.20 17.06
N SER A 100 1.74 29.99 17.59
CA SER A 100 2.47 29.75 18.84
C SER A 100 3.96 30.14 18.78
N ARG A 101 4.55 30.16 17.58
CA ARG A 101 5.95 30.57 17.34
C ARG A 101 6.10 32.05 16.99
N CYS A 102 5.00 32.77 16.82
CA CYS A 102 5.04 34.18 16.43
C CYS A 102 5.42 35.06 17.63
N GLU A 103 6.52 35.80 17.51
CA GLU A 103 7.05 36.65 18.59
C GLU A 103 6.13 37.84 18.93
N VAL A 104 5.37 38.32 17.94
CA VAL A 104 4.48 39.47 18.09
C VAL A 104 3.08 39.01 18.49
N GLN A 105 2.78 39.10 19.79
CA GLN A 105 1.49 38.70 20.36
C GLN A 105 0.49 39.87 20.43
N THR A 106 -0.03 40.28 19.27
CA THR A 106 -1.11 41.25 19.21
C THR A 106 -2.40 40.71 19.86
N GLN A 107 -3.37 41.57 20.14
CA GLN A 107 -4.69 41.12 20.62
C GLN A 107 -5.36 40.17 19.61
N ALA A 108 -5.26 40.48 18.31
CA ALA A 108 -5.80 39.62 17.25
C ALA A 108 -5.14 38.23 17.23
N HIS A 109 -3.83 38.17 17.44
CA HIS A 109 -3.08 36.92 17.55
C HIS A 109 -3.61 36.04 18.69
N ARG A 110 -3.78 36.60 19.89
CA ARG A 110 -4.31 35.88 21.07
C ARG A 110 -5.74 35.35 20.84
N LEU A 111 -6.59 36.15 20.19
CA LEU A 111 -7.95 35.76 19.85
C LEU A 111 -7.99 34.60 18.83
N LEU A 112 -7.18 34.68 17.77
CA LEU A 112 -7.10 33.63 16.76
C LEU A 112 -6.54 32.33 17.34
N LEU A 113 -5.47 32.41 18.13
CA LEU A 113 -4.87 31.24 18.77
C LEU A 113 -5.85 30.54 19.71
N GLY A 114 -6.57 31.30 20.55
CA GLY A 114 -7.61 30.77 21.43
C GLY A 114 -8.76 30.13 20.67
N HIS A 115 -9.19 30.74 19.55
CA HIS A 115 -10.23 30.17 18.69
C HIS A 115 -9.81 28.81 18.10
N PHE A 116 -8.62 28.72 17.52
CA PHE A 116 -8.13 27.46 16.93
C PHE A 116 -7.88 26.36 17.97
N GLN A 117 -7.43 26.71 19.18
CA GLN A 117 -7.32 25.75 20.28
C GLN A 117 -8.70 25.24 20.74
N GLY A 118 -9.71 26.10 20.79
CA GLY A 118 -11.09 25.72 21.09
C GLY A 118 -11.70 24.77 20.05
N LEU A 119 -11.41 24.98 18.77
CA LEU A 119 -11.83 24.09 17.68
C LEU A 119 -11.24 22.68 17.83
N GLN A 120 -9.99 22.55 18.29
CA GLN A 120 -9.36 21.25 18.55
C GLN A 120 -9.98 20.51 19.75
N ALA A 121 -10.39 21.24 20.79
CA ALA A 121 -11.07 20.65 21.95
C ALA A 121 -12.48 20.13 21.59
N SER A 122 -13.20 20.84 20.73
CA SER A 122 -14.55 20.46 20.28
C SER A 122 -14.53 19.24 19.35
N GLY A 123 -13.52 19.12 18.48
CA GLY A 123 -13.39 18.01 17.52
C GLY A 123 -13.17 16.62 18.12
N ARG A 124 -12.84 16.53 19.42
CA ARG A 124 -12.57 15.27 20.14
C ARG A 124 -13.83 14.67 20.78
N ASN A 125 -14.90 15.44 20.92
CA ASN A 125 -16.18 14.99 21.46
C ASN A 125 -17.15 14.78 20.29
N GLY A 126 -17.05 13.63 19.63
CA GLY A 126 -18.01 13.25 18.61
C GLY A 126 -19.42 13.19 19.21
N LEU A 127 -20.34 14.02 18.68
CA LEU A 127 -21.76 13.79 18.43
C LEU A 127 -22.41 15.12 17.97
N GLY A 128 -22.70 15.24 16.67
CA GLY A 128 -23.54 16.32 16.13
C GLY A 128 -23.12 16.82 14.73
N PRO A 129 -24.01 16.82 13.72
CA PRO A 129 -23.73 17.41 12.41
C PRO A 129 -23.93 18.93 12.50
N GLY A 130 -22.97 19.62 13.11
CA GLY A 130 -22.90 21.08 13.12
C GLY A 130 -21.68 21.53 12.31
N SER A 131 -21.85 21.69 11.00
CA SER A 131 -20.83 22.25 10.11
C SER A 131 -20.60 23.73 10.41
N PRO A 132 -19.40 24.20 10.81
CA PRO A 132 -19.04 25.59 10.58
C PRO A 132 -18.53 25.67 9.15
N SER A 133 -19.45 25.76 8.19
CA SER A 133 -19.09 26.07 6.81
C SER A 133 -18.58 27.51 6.74
N PRO A 134 -17.45 27.81 6.07
CA PRO A 134 -17.10 29.19 5.72
C PRO A 134 -18.12 29.75 4.71
N PRO A 135 -18.35 31.08 4.67
CA PRO A 135 -19.30 31.69 3.73
C PRO A 135 -18.86 31.41 2.29
N GLY A 136 -19.76 30.80 1.52
CA GLY A 136 -19.46 30.22 0.21
C GLY A 136 -19.25 31.25 -0.90
N SER A 137 -18.26 30.97 -1.76
CA SER A 137 -18.17 31.52 -3.11
C SER A 137 -18.92 30.60 -4.09
N PRO A 138 -19.59 31.14 -5.13
CA PRO A 138 -20.45 30.35 -5.99
C PRO A 138 -19.62 29.67 -7.09
N LEU A 139 -19.56 28.34 -7.11
CA LEU A 139 -19.11 27.61 -8.30
C LEU A 139 -20.04 26.44 -8.66
N HIS A 140 -20.29 26.43 -9.96
CA HIS A 140 -21.20 25.62 -10.77
C HIS A 140 -21.18 24.11 -10.43
N ARG A 141 -22.37 23.54 -10.27
CA ARG A 141 -22.63 22.10 -10.09
C ARG A 141 -22.70 21.42 -11.46
N VAL A 142 -21.77 20.49 -11.76
CA VAL A 142 -21.95 19.48 -12.80
C VAL A 142 -22.01 18.10 -12.13
N SER A 143 -23.15 17.44 -12.33
CA SER A 143 -23.39 16.05 -11.92
C SER A 143 -22.72 15.08 -12.89
N SER A 144 -22.12 14.00 -12.38
CA SER A 144 -21.99 12.76 -13.13
C SER A 144 -22.10 11.55 -12.21
N SER A 145 -23.00 10.65 -12.60
CA SER A 145 -23.52 9.53 -11.85
C SER A 145 -22.74 8.24 -12.11
N LYS A 146 -22.51 7.50 -11.01
CA LYS A 146 -22.56 6.03 -10.84
C LYS A 146 -22.04 5.10 -11.96
N GLY A 147 -21.21 4.13 -11.54
CA GLY A 147 -21.29 2.79 -12.15
C GLY A 147 -20.21 1.79 -11.73
N LEU A 148 -20.52 0.99 -10.72
CA LEU A 148 -20.15 -0.42 -10.49
C LEU A 148 -18.73 -0.93 -10.84
N GLY A 149 -18.04 -1.45 -9.81
CA GLY A 149 -17.03 -2.50 -10.01
C GLY A 149 -17.65 -3.83 -10.47
N PRO A 150 -16.80 -4.80 -10.83
CA PRO A 150 -16.76 -6.00 -10.01
C PRO A 150 -15.34 -6.46 -9.67
N THR A 151 -15.29 -6.99 -8.45
CA THR A 151 -14.30 -7.93 -7.92
C THR A 151 -13.93 -9.01 -8.93
N GLY A 152 -12.63 -9.16 -9.17
CA GLY A 152 -12.07 -10.24 -9.98
C GLY A 152 -10.59 -10.37 -9.68
N GLY A 153 -10.26 -10.60 -8.40
CA GLY A 153 -8.91 -11.02 -8.03
C GLY A 153 -8.64 -12.35 -8.72
N SER A 154 -7.96 -12.29 -9.87
CA SER A 154 -7.47 -13.45 -10.59
C SER A 154 -6.70 -14.31 -9.60
N LEU A 155 -7.32 -15.43 -9.19
CA LEU A 155 -6.67 -16.44 -8.38
C LEU A 155 -5.39 -16.84 -9.12
N TRP A 156 -4.26 -16.50 -8.52
CA TRP A 156 -2.97 -16.99 -8.91
C TRP A 156 -3.05 -18.52 -9.07
N ARG A 157 -2.73 -19.02 -10.27
CA ARG A 157 -2.55 -20.45 -10.51
C ARG A 157 -1.05 -20.74 -10.58
N PRO A 158 -0.50 -21.55 -9.67
CA PRO A 158 0.83 -22.13 -9.85
C PRO A 158 0.81 -23.03 -11.09
N TRP A 159 1.89 -22.98 -11.86
CA TRP A 159 2.19 -23.98 -12.90
C TRP A 159 2.58 -25.30 -12.25
#